data_AF-A0A0A2TUA3-F1
#
_entry.id   AF-A0A0A2TUA3-F1
#
_cell.length_a   1.000
_cell.length_b   1.000
_cell.length_c   1.000
_cell.angle_alpha   90.00
_cell.angle_beta   90.00
_cell.angle_gamma   90.00
#
_symmetry.space_group_name_H-M   'P 1'
#
loop_
_entity.id
_entity.type
_entity.pdbx_description
1 polymer ?
#
loop_
_entity_poly.entity_id
_entity_poly.type
_entity_poly.pdbx_seq_one_letter_code
_entity_poly.pdbx_strand_id
1 'polypeptide(L)' 'MVDLEDMRNRIKSLNESDAKSLAMLTYANLQMVKTGNGRFTSEECVDQLLKLFTSIPEHPETNRDD' A
#
# COMPACT_ATOMS: atom_id res chain seq x y z
N MET A 1 13.48 -0.59 8.36
CA MET A 1 12.24 -0.21 9.07
C MET A 1 11.51 0.75 8.14
N VAL A 2 10.24 0.52 7.84
CA VAL A 2 9.46 1.45 7.00
C VAL A 2 9.37 2.77 7.74
N ASP A 3 9.77 3.87 7.10
CA ASP A 3 9.53 5.20 7.62
C ASP A 3 8.03 5.51 7.44
N LEU A 4 7.30 5.51 8.55
CA LEU A 4 5.86 5.76 8.56
C LEU A 4 5.51 7.20 8.16
N GLU A 5 6.44 8.13 8.33
CA GLU A 5 6.27 9.53 7.92
C GLU A 5 6.45 9.67 6.40
N ASP A 6 7.46 9.04 5.82
CA ASP A 6 7.63 8.94 4.35
C ASP A 6 6.40 8.29 3.70
N MET A 7 5.97 7.13 4.21
CA MET A 7 4.80 6.43 3.68
C MET A 7 3.53 7.30 3.76
N ARG A 8 3.35 8.05 4.86
CA ARG A 8 2.23 8.99 5.00
C ARG A 8 2.29 10.09 3.95
N ASN A 9 3.46 10.66 3.69
CA ASN A 9 3.63 11.72 2.70
C ASN A 9 3.38 11.20 1.27
N ARG A 10 3.86 10.00 0.95
CA ARG A 10 3.57 9.29 -0.30
C ARG A 10 2.08 9.08 -0.52
N ILE A 11 1.35 8.59 0.49
CA ILE A 11 -0.11 8.43 0.42
C ILE A 11 -0.82 9.77 0.21
N LYS A 12 -0.39 10.85 0.87
CA LYS A 12 -0.98 12.20 0.70
C LYS A 12 -0.82 12.78 -0.70
N SER A 13 0.23 12.37 -1.41
CA SER A 13 0.52 12.85 -2.75
C SER A 13 -0.30 12.18 -3.86
N LEU A 14 -0.99 11.09 -3.52
CA LEU A 14 -1.88 10.42 -4.46
C LEU A 14 -3.05 11.34 -4.81
N ASN A 15 -3.39 11.39 -6.10
CA ASN A 15 -4.66 11.97 -6.52
C ASN A 15 -5.82 11.08 -6.06
N GLU A 16 -7.05 11.58 -6.18
CA GLU A 16 -8.25 10.87 -5.75
C GLU A 16 -8.45 9.52 -6.44
N SER A 17 -8.12 9.42 -7.74
CA SER A 17 -8.28 8.19 -8.51
C SER A 17 -7.31 7.09 -8.05
N ASP A 18 -6.06 7.47 -7.81
CA ASP A 18 -5.01 6.55 -7.35
C ASP A 18 -5.28 6.11 -5.91
N ALA A 19 -5.72 7.04 -5.04
CA ALA A 19 -6.13 6.73 -3.67
C ALA A 19 -7.32 5.77 -3.63
N LYS A 20 -8.33 5.97 -4.49
CA LYS A 20 -9.48 5.04 -4.62
C LYS A 20 -9.04 3.66 -5.09
N SER A 21 -8.14 3.60 -6.06
CA SER A 21 -7.60 2.34 -6.59
C SER A 21 -6.84 1.58 -5.51
N LEU A 22 -5.99 2.27 -4.75
CA LEU A 22 -5.25 1.70 -3.61
C LEU A 22 -6.21 1.15 -2.54
N ALA A 23 -7.26 1.89 -2.20
CA ALA A 23 -8.27 1.46 -1.22
C ALA A 23 -9.04 0.22 -1.71
N MET A 24 -9.42 0.18 -2.98
CA MET A 24 -10.10 -0.97 -3.59
C MET A 24 -9.23 -2.23 -3.59
N LEU A 25 -7.95 -2.11 -3.96
CA LEU A 25 -7.00 -3.22 -3.94
C LEU A 25 -6.73 -3.72 -2.51
N THR A 26 -6.65 -2.79 -1.54
CA THR A 26 -6.54 -3.14 -0.12
C THR A 26 -7.74 -3.96 0.33
N TYR A 27 -8.96 -3.48 0.03
CA TYR A 27 -10.20 -4.19 0.38
C TYR A 27 -10.30 -5.56 -0.30
N ALA A 28 -9.88 -5.67 -1.57
CA ALA A 28 -9.87 -6.94 -2.29
C ALA A 28 -8.97 -7.98 -1.62
N ASN A 29 -7.75 -7.61 -1.21
CA ASN A 29 -6.85 -8.52 -0.47
C ASN A 29 -7.47 -8.98 0.86
N LEU A 30 -8.09 -8.06 1.61
CA LEU A 30 -8.78 -8.38 2.86
C LEU A 30 -9.98 -9.32 2.65
N GLN A 31 -10.74 -9.14 1.57
CA GLN A 31 -11.83 -10.05 1.22
C GLN A 31 -11.31 -11.42 0.83
N MET A 32 -10.26 -11.49 0.01
CA MET A 32 -9.65 -12.76 -0.41
C MET A 32 -9.16 -13.59 0.77
N VAL A 33 -8.51 -12.97 1.77
CA VAL A 33 -8.07 -13.70 2.97
C VAL A 33 -9.24 -14.10 3.86
N LYS A 34 -10.25 -13.22 4.01
CA LYS A 34 -11.41 -13.47 4.88
C LYS A 34 -12.34 -14.56 4.35
N THR A 35 -12.59 -14.57 3.04
CA THR A 35 -13.57 -15.47 2.40
C THR A 35 -12.92 -16.60 1.61
N GLY A 36 -11.60 -16.65 1.54
CA GLY A 36 -10.85 -17.66 0.81
C GLY A 36 -10.99 -19.06 1.42
N ASN A 37 -10.75 -20.08 0.61
CA ASN A 37 -10.70 -21.49 1.04
C ASN A 37 -9.36 -21.88 1.68
N GLY A 38 -8.65 -20.92 2.28
CA GLY A 38 -7.31 -21.11 2.87
C GLY A 38 -6.16 -21.11 1.87
N ARG A 39 -6.40 -20.99 0.56
CA ARG A 39 -5.34 -20.87 -0.46
C ARG A 39 -4.66 -19.50 -0.49
N PHE A 40 -5.31 -18.48 0.05
CA PHE A 40 -4.74 -17.14 0.23
C PHE A 40 -4.71 -16.86 1.73
N THR A 41 -3.52 -16.95 2.29
CA THR A 41 -3.25 -16.90 3.72
C THR A 41 -3.13 -15.46 4.22
N SER A 42 -3.19 -15.28 5.54
CA SER A 42 -2.93 -13.97 6.17
C SER A 42 -1.52 -13.45 5.89
N GLU A 43 -0.53 -14.34 5.79
CA GLU A 43 0.85 -13.97 5.45
C GLU A 43 0.93 -13.43 4.03
N GLU A 44 0.34 -14.13 3.06
CA GLU A 44 0.27 -13.67 1.67
C GLU A 44 -0.50 -12.34 1.54
N CYS A 45 -1.56 -12.16 2.33
CA CYS A 45 -2.28 -10.89 2.39
C CYS A 45 -1.38 -9.75 2.86
N VAL A 46 -0.61 -9.95 3.94
CA VAL A 46 0.31 -8.94 4.47
C VAL A 46 1.40 -8.62 3.44
N ASP A 47 2.00 -9.63 2.81
CA ASP A 47 3.04 -9.45 1.81
C ASP A 47 2.54 -8.67 0.57
N GLN A 48 1.33 -8.97 0.09
CA GLN A 48 0.72 -8.27 -1.04
C GLN A 48 0.39 -6.82 -0.69
N LEU A 49 -0.16 -6.56 0.51
CA LEU A 49 -0.42 -5.21 0.97
C LEU A 49 0.87 -4.41 1.10
N LEU A 50 1.93 -5.00 1.70
CA LEU A 50 3.23 -4.35 1.79
C LEU A 50 3.78 -4.00 0.41
N LYS A 51 3.77 -4.94 -0.54
CA LYS A 51 4.18 -4.68 -1.94
C LYS A 51 3.38 -3.53 -2.56
N LEU A 52 2.06 -3.55 -2.40
CA LEU A 52 1.16 -2.52 -2.91
C LEU A 52 1.52 -1.13 -2.37
N PHE A 53 1.68 -0.98 -1.05
CA PHE A 53 2.05 0.31 -0.45
C PHE A 53 3.48 0.75 -0.82
N THR A 54 4.43 -0.18 -0.89
CA THR A 54 5.81 0.15 -1.32
C THR A 54 5.91 0.54 -2.81
N SER A 55 4.91 0.19 -3.63
CA SER A 55 4.87 0.56 -5.04
C SER A 55 4.42 2.01 -5.30
N ILE A 56 3.88 2.69 -4.29
CA ILE A 56 3.55 4.12 -4.39
C ILE A 56 4.86 4.88 -4.67
N PRO A 57 4.98 5.70 -5.72
CA PRO A 57 6.22 6.40 -6.00
C PRO A 57 6.72 7.19 -4.79
N GLU A 58 8.04 7.22 -4.60
CA GLU A 58 8.65 8.12 -3.63
C GLU A 58 8.37 9.56 -4.06
N HIS A 59 8.03 10.42 -3.10
CA HIS A 59 7.75 11.82 -3.41
C HIS A 59 9.01 12.46 -4.00
N PRO A 60 8.95 13.17 -5.13
CA PRO A 60 10.13 13.79 -5.73
C PRO A 60 10.75 14.92 -4.90
N GLU A 61 10.14 15.30 -3.76
CA GLU A 61 10.67 16.31 -2.84
C GLU A 61 11.58 15.74 -1.74
N THR A 62 11.91 14.45 -1.78
CA THR A 62 12.89 13.85 -0.85
C THR A 62 14.34 14.02 -1.35
N ASN A 63 14.63 15.08 -2.12
CA ASN A 63 15.98 15.63 -2.20
C ASN A 63 16.07 16.75 -1.16
N ARG A 64 16.33 16.39 0.10
CA ARG A 64 16.94 17.36 1.01
C ARG A 64 18.37 17.54 0.54
N ASP A 65 18.63 18.71 -0.04
CA ASP A 65 19.98 19.22 -0.20
C ASP A 65 20.65 19.26 1.19
N ASP A 66 21.57 18.33 1.44
CA ASP A 66 22.58 18.40 2.52
C ASP A 66 23.90 18.91 1.92
#